data_AF-A0A8S4Q448-F1
#
_entry.id   AF-A0A8S4Q448-F1
#
_cell.length_a   1.000
_cell.length_b   1.000
_cell.length_c   1.000
_cell.angle_alpha   90.00
_cell.angle_beta   90.00
_cell.angle_gamma   90.00
#
_symmetry.space_group_name_H-M   'P 1'
#
loop_
_entity.id
_entity.type
_entity.pdbx_description
1 polymer ?
#
loop_
_entity_poly.entity_id
_entity_poly.type
_entity_poly.pdbx_seq_one_letter_code
_entity_poly.pdbx_strand_id
1 'polypeptide(L)'
;HRIYLLMYEIALKQKIPAVSLLYWDSTIEQSIATPHLSNLWSPMFMGNGNGDVVEGPFANWDATDGGKLSRTVQTFPNQLTTQADIMAVLSGTTFAGIFGLLESIHNKVHSYVGGQMGDIDFSPNDPLFWMHHAFIDCIWEEFRQNSQTTNLATEYPTAFGQHHPQASMQPFSNLASPVQNIDGL
;
A
#
# COMPACT_ATOMS: atom_id res chain seq x y z
N HIS A 1 -6.30 -0.62 5.49
CA HIS A 1 -5.82 -1.10 4.18
C HIS A 1 -6.08 -2.59 3.93
N ARG A 2 -5.77 -3.51 4.87
CA ARG A 2 -5.99 -4.97 4.71
C ARG A 2 -7.33 -5.37 4.09
N ILE A 3 -8.45 -4.92 4.66
CA ILE A 3 -9.79 -5.22 4.12
C ILE A 3 -9.98 -4.66 2.71
N TYR A 4 -9.42 -3.48 2.40
CA TYR A 4 -9.53 -2.90 1.06
C TYR A 4 -8.79 -3.76 0.01
N LEU A 5 -7.62 -4.27 0.36
CA LEU A 5 -6.87 -5.23 -0.47
C LEU A 5 -7.65 -6.53 -0.68
N LEU A 6 -8.24 -7.08 0.39
CA LEU A 6 -9.07 -8.28 0.30
C LEU A 6 -10.25 -8.09 -0.67
N MET A 7 -10.96 -6.97 -0.56
CA MET A 7 -12.10 -6.66 -1.45
C MET A 7 -11.63 -6.52 -2.90
N TYR A 8 -10.49 -5.88 -3.13
CA TYR A 8 -9.90 -5.76 -4.47
C TYR A 8 -9.49 -7.12 -5.04
N GLU A 9 -8.81 -7.98 -4.26
CA GLU A 9 -8.43 -9.31 -4.70
C GLU A 9 -9.64 -10.19 -5.01
N ILE A 10 -10.70 -10.13 -4.19
CA ILE A 10 -11.97 -10.82 -4.46
C ILE A 10 -12.54 -10.35 -5.81
N ALA A 11 -12.55 -9.04 -6.08
CA ALA A 11 -13.03 -8.49 -7.36
C ALA A 11 -12.17 -8.95 -8.55
N LEU A 12 -10.84 -9.02 -8.40
CA LEU A 12 -9.95 -9.56 -9.43
C LEU A 12 -10.24 -11.05 -9.70
N LYS A 13 -10.42 -11.86 -8.64
CA LYS A 13 -10.73 -13.29 -8.74
C LYS A 13 -12.07 -13.58 -9.41
N GLN A 14 -13.03 -12.66 -9.34
CA GLN A 14 -14.27 -12.77 -10.12
C GLN A 14 -14.04 -12.67 -11.64
N LYS A 15 -12.94 -12.05 -12.08
CA LYS A 15 -12.56 -11.97 -13.50
C LYS A 15 -11.58 -13.06 -13.89
N ILE A 16 -10.57 -13.32 -13.05
CA ILE A 16 -9.52 -14.30 -13.29
C ILE A 16 -9.34 -15.12 -11.99
N PRO A 17 -9.99 -16.29 -11.85
CA PRO A 17 -10.01 -17.02 -10.58
C PRO A 17 -8.63 -17.41 -10.00
N ALA A 18 -7.63 -17.58 -10.87
CA ALA A 18 -6.27 -17.95 -10.48
C ALA A 18 -5.37 -16.75 -10.14
N VAL A 19 -5.85 -15.52 -10.26
CA VAL A 19 -5.05 -14.33 -9.93
C VAL A 19 -4.92 -14.18 -8.42
N SER A 20 -3.75 -13.74 -7.98
CA SER A 20 -3.51 -13.26 -6.63
C SER A 20 -2.93 -11.86 -6.71
N LEU A 21 -3.19 -11.05 -5.69
CA LEU A 21 -2.59 -9.73 -5.61
C LEU A 21 -1.08 -9.88 -5.30
N LEU A 22 -0.24 -9.33 -6.18
CA LEU A 22 1.20 -9.30 -6.00
C LEU A 22 1.59 -8.09 -5.15
N TYR A 23 2.69 -8.20 -4.41
CA TYR A 23 3.30 -7.05 -3.74
C TYR A 23 4.47 -6.50 -4.55
N TRP A 24 4.78 -5.21 -4.34
CA TRP A 24 5.99 -4.56 -4.87
C TRP A 24 6.96 -4.26 -3.72
N ASP A 25 8.09 -4.97 -3.70
CA ASP A 25 9.15 -4.74 -2.71
C ASP A 25 9.92 -3.46 -3.05
N SER A 26 9.51 -2.36 -2.42
CA SER A 26 10.13 -1.04 -2.61
C SER A 26 11.57 -0.95 -2.06
N THR A 27 12.05 -1.94 -1.29
CA THR A 27 13.45 -1.95 -0.83
C THR A 27 14.43 -2.24 -1.97
N ILE A 28 13.98 -2.93 -3.01
CA ILE A 28 14.79 -3.16 -4.21
C ILE A 28 14.97 -1.85 -4.96
N GLU A 29 13.90 -1.06 -5.12
CA GLU A 29 13.97 0.21 -5.85
C GLU A 29 14.77 1.28 -5.11
N GLN A 30 14.74 1.23 -3.78
CA GLN A 30 15.60 2.03 -2.92
C GLN A 30 17.10 1.79 -3.20
N SER A 31 17.49 0.64 -3.75
CA SER A 31 18.89 0.33 -4.07
C SER A 31 19.34 0.85 -5.46
N ILE A 32 18.41 1.33 -6.29
CA ILE A 32 18.72 1.78 -7.65
C ILE A 32 19.13 3.26 -7.64
N ALA A 33 20.40 3.53 -7.97
CA ALA A 33 20.97 4.88 -8.01
C ALA A 33 20.25 5.83 -8.99
N THR A 34 19.53 5.27 -9.96
CA THR A 34 18.81 6.02 -11.00
C THR A 34 17.42 5.40 -11.19
N PRO A 35 16.42 5.83 -10.41
CA PRO A 35 15.06 5.26 -10.38
C PRO A 35 14.41 4.97 -11.73
N HIS A 36 14.58 5.86 -12.71
CA HIS A 36 13.99 5.70 -14.05
C HIS A 36 14.59 4.54 -14.87
N LEU A 37 15.69 3.93 -14.41
CA LEU A 37 16.24 2.71 -14.99
C LEU A 37 15.60 1.44 -14.42
N SER A 38 14.73 1.55 -13.41
CA SER A 38 13.94 0.40 -12.99
C SER A 38 13.06 -0.07 -14.14
N ASN A 39 13.05 -1.39 -14.36
CA ASN A 39 12.13 -2.01 -15.31
C ASN A 39 10.67 -1.77 -14.93
N LEU A 40 10.38 -1.47 -13.66
CA LEU A 40 9.03 -1.12 -13.19
C LEU A 40 8.41 -0.02 -14.06
N TRP A 41 9.20 1.00 -14.43
CA TRP A 41 8.75 2.16 -15.21
C TRP A 41 8.84 1.98 -16.72
N SER A 42 8.85 0.73 -17.19
CA SER A 42 8.87 0.40 -18.61
C SER A 42 7.46 0.12 -19.16
N PRO A 43 7.27 0.21 -20.49
CA PRO A 43 6.02 -0.21 -21.15
C PRO A 43 5.60 -1.66 -20.88
N MET A 44 6.51 -2.52 -20.43
CA MET A 44 6.17 -3.92 -20.11
C MET A 44 5.45 -4.06 -18.77
N PHE A 45 5.65 -3.10 -17.86
CA PHE A 45 5.13 -3.14 -16.49
C PHE A 45 4.19 -1.97 -16.21
N MET A 46 4.65 -0.93 -15.51
CA MET A 46 3.75 0.15 -15.05
C MET A 46 3.58 1.28 -16.06
N GLY A 47 4.40 1.33 -17.11
CA GLY A 47 4.49 2.48 -18.01
C GLY A 47 5.41 3.57 -17.47
N ASN A 48 5.50 4.68 -18.20
CA ASN A 48 6.38 5.79 -17.84
C ASN A 48 6.09 6.33 -16.42
N GLY A 49 7.16 6.68 -15.70
CA GLY A 49 7.09 7.19 -14.32
C GLY A 49 6.94 8.70 -14.19
N ASN A 50 6.88 9.45 -15.30
CA ASN A 50 6.80 10.91 -15.25
C ASN A 50 5.84 11.47 -16.30
N GLY A 51 4.96 12.37 -15.87
CA GLY A 51 3.87 12.94 -16.66
C GLY A 51 2.69 11.97 -16.78
N ASP A 52 1.81 12.26 -17.74
CA ASP A 52 0.70 11.36 -18.10
C ASP A 52 1.25 10.01 -18.55
N VAL A 53 0.67 8.93 -18.04
CA VAL A 53 1.05 7.56 -18.39
C VAL A 53 0.52 7.27 -19.79
N VAL A 54 1.42 7.20 -20.76
CA VAL A 54 1.13 7.01 -22.19
C VAL A 54 1.68 5.69 -22.74
N GLU A 55 2.36 4.92 -21.90
CA GLU A 55 2.98 3.64 -22.25
C GLU A 55 2.49 2.49 -21.35
N GLY A 56 2.52 1.28 -21.88
CA GLY A 56 2.21 0.04 -21.14
C GLY A 56 0.73 -0.24 -20.89
N PRO A 57 0.41 -1.22 -20.02
CA PRO A 57 -0.95 -1.73 -19.80
C PRO A 57 -1.93 -0.70 -19.25
N PHE A 58 -1.41 0.38 -18.67
CA PHE A 58 -2.18 1.43 -18.01
C PHE A 58 -2.10 2.78 -18.77
N ALA A 59 -1.66 2.77 -20.02
CA ALA A 59 -1.60 3.95 -20.87
C ALA A 59 -2.99 4.59 -21.06
N ASN A 60 -3.06 5.92 -20.94
CA ASN A 60 -4.28 6.72 -21.12
C ASN A 60 -5.44 6.32 -20.19
N TRP A 61 -5.14 5.72 -19.05
CA TRP A 61 -6.13 5.35 -18.04
C TRP A 61 -6.88 6.60 -17.55
N ASP A 62 -8.21 6.55 -17.57
CA ASP A 62 -9.07 7.62 -17.02
C ASP A 62 -9.10 7.52 -15.50
N ALA A 63 -8.53 8.52 -14.83
CA ALA A 63 -8.56 8.62 -13.38
C ALA A 63 -9.89 9.22 -12.91
N THR A 64 -10.30 8.89 -11.69
CA THR A 64 -11.56 9.37 -11.10
C THR A 64 -11.53 10.84 -10.72
N ASP A 65 -10.38 11.51 -10.79
CA ASP A 65 -10.20 12.96 -10.63
C ASP A 65 -10.58 13.75 -11.90
N GLY A 66 -10.96 13.06 -12.99
CA GLY A 66 -11.32 13.66 -14.27
C GLY A 66 -10.14 13.84 -15.23
N GLY A 67 -8.93 13.45 -14.83
CA GLY A 67 -7.72 13.47 -15.64
C GLY A 67 -7.31 12.08 -16.17
N LYS A 68 -6.10 12.03 -16.71
CA LYS A 68 -5.40 10.78 -17.02
C LYS A 68 -4.51 10.38 -15.85
N LEU A 69 -4.26 9.09 -15.69
CA LEU A 69 -3.23 8.59 -14.78
C LEU A 69 -1.91 9.29 -15.09
N SER A 70 -1.29 9.87 -14.06
CA SER A 70 -0.04 10.62 -14.14
C SER A 70 0.86 10.28 -12.96
N ARG A 71 2.17 10.42 -13.15
CA ARG A 71 3.17 10.16 -12.12
C ARG A 71 4.25 11.24 -12.11
N THR A 72 4.94 11.38 -10.99
CA THR A 72 6.10 12.27 -10.85
C THR A 72 7.17 11.56 -10.04
N VAL A 73 7.64 10.40 -10.54
CA VAL A 73 8.58 9.53 -9.83
C VAL A 73 9.86 10.31 -9.53
N GLN A 74 10.15 10.43 -8.24
CA GLN A 74 11.28 11.21 -7.74
C GLN A 74 12.61 10.50 -8.04
N THR A 75 13.66 11.29 -8.31
CA THR A 75 14.99 10.78 -8.66
C THR A 75 15.99 10.78 -7.51
N PHE A 76 15.59 11.22 -6.31
CA PHE A 76 16.50 11.35 -5.18
C PHE A 76 16.64 10.02 -4.41
N PRO A 77 17.86 9.65 -4.00
CA PRO A 77 18.08 8.45 -3.19
C PRO A 77 17.48 8.60 -1.79
N ASN A 78 17.13 7.47 -1.15
CA ASN A 78 16.64 7.38 0.24
C ASN A 78 15.22 7.92 0.48
N GLN A 79 14.36 7.86 -0.54
CA GLN A 79 12.94 8.19 -0.40
C GLN A 79 12.02 6.98 -0.30
N LEU A 80 12.56 5.76 -0.30
CA LEU A 80 11.77 4.53 -0.22
C LEU A 80 12.10 3.72 1.04
N THR A 81 11.34 2.66 1.25
CA THR A 81 11.51 1.73 2.37
C THR A 81 12.91 1.12 2.34
N THR A 82 13.62 1.16 3.46
CA THR A 82 14.92 0.49 3.61
C THR A 82 14.78 -0.80 4.42
N GLN A 83 15.76 -1.70 4.30
CA GLN A 83 15.82 -2.88 5.17
C GLN A 83 15.91 -2.50 6.65
N ALA A 84 16.57 -1.39 6.98
CA ALA A 84 16.66 -0.88 8.34
C ALA A 84 15.29 -0.44 8.87
N ASP A 85 14.46 0.18 8.03
CA ASP A 85 13.10 0.55 8.42
C ASP A 85 12.24 -0.71 8.72
N ILE A 86 12.34 -1.75 7.87
CA ILE A 86 11.61 -3.02 8.10
C ILE A 86 12.06 -3.65 9.42
N MET A 87 13.37 -3.73 9.68
CA MET A 87 13.88 -4.24 10.96
C MET A 87 13.38 -3.41 12.15
N ALA A 88 13.25 -2.09 12.01
CA ALA A 88 12.70 -1.24 13.07
C ALA A 88 11.22 -1.56 13.35
N VAL A 89 10.41 -1.84 12.33
CA VAL A 89 9.02 -2.29 12.48
C VAL A 89 8.97 -3.66 13.16
N LEU A 90 9.73 -4.63 12.66
CA LEU A 90 9.73 -6.01 13.18
C LEU A 90 10.27 -6.13 14.62
N SER A 91 11.12 -5.21 15.05
CA SER A 91 11.69 -5.16 16.41
C SER A 91 10.91 -4.26 17.37
N GLY A 92 9.82 -3.65 16.91
CA GLY A 92 9.02 -2.74 17.73
C GLY A 92 8.37 -3.43 18.93
N THR A 93 8.27 -2.71 20.04
CA THR A 93 7.79 -3.25 21.33
C THR A 93 6.46 -2.65 21.80
N THR A 94 5.91 -1.69 21.06
CA THR A 94 4.63 -1.04 21.37
C THR A 94 3.82 -0.88 20.10
N PHE A 95 2.53 -1.20 20.15
CA PHE A 95 1.65 -1.09 18.99
C PHE A 95 1.72 0.29 18.34
N ALA A 96 1.66 1.36 19.15
CA ALA A 96 1.69 2.74 18.65
C ALA A 96 3.00 3.07 17.89
N GLY A 97 4.14 2.59 18.40
CA GLY A 97 5.43 2.80 17.73
C GLY A 97 5.52 2.04 16.41
N ILE A 98 5.06 0.78 16.39
CA ILE A 98 5.04 -0.07 15.18
C ILE A 98 4.15 0.54 14.12
N PHE A 99 2.93 0.95 14.50
CA PHE A 99 1.98 1.61 13.60
C PHE A 99 2.58 2.89 12.99
N GLY A 100 3.16 3.76 13.80
CA GLY A 100 3.76 5.01 13.31
C GLY A 100 4.95 4.78 12.37
N LEU A 101 5.79 3.76 12.64
CA LEU A 101 6.89 3.39 11.75
C LEU A 101 6.37 2.84 10.42
N LEU A 102 5.39 1.95 10.46
CA LEU A 102 4.79 1.34 9.27
C LEU A 102 4.09 2.40 8.39
N GLU A 103 3.34 3.31 9.00
CA GLU A 103 2.69 4.42 8.29
C GLU A 103 3.73 5.39 7.69
N SER A 104 4.84 5.64 8.38
CA SER A 104 5.93 6.47 7.88
C SER A 104 6.57 5.89 6.62
N ILE A 105 6.92 4.60 6.60
CA ILE A 105 7.48 3.97 5.40
C ILE A 105 6.46 3.83 4.27
N HIS A 106 5.19 3.64 4.60
CA HIS A 106 4.10 3.69 3.65
C HIS A 106 4.04 5.05 2.93
N ASN A 107 4.10 6.16 3.68
CA ASN A 107 3.99 7.52 3.15
C ASN A 107 5.18 7.91 2.25
N LYS A 108 6.36 7.36 2.53
CA LYS A 108 7.56 7.52 1.69
C LYS A 108 7.29 7.11 0.23
N VAL A 109 6.62 5.98 0.01
CA VAL A 109 6.32 5.46 -1.34
C VAL A 109 5.32 6.33 -2.08
N HIS A 110 4.24 6.78 -1.42
CA HIS A 110 3.28 7.72 -2.01
C HIS A 110 3.98 9.00 -2.49
N SER A 111 4.86 9.55 -1.65
CA SER A 111 5.65 10.74 -1.98
C SER A 111 6.63 10.51 -3.12
N TYR A 112 7.25 9.32 -3.16
CA TYR A 112 8.21 8.95 -4.19
C TYR A 112 7.58 8.79 -5.57
N VAL A 113 6.41 8.14 -5.68
CA VAL A 113 5.73 7.97 -6.98
C VAL A 113 5.07 9.27 -7.43
N GLY A 114 4.47 10.02 -6.49
CA GLY A 114 3.77 11.26 -6.77
C GLY A 114 2.61 11.10 -7.75
N GLY A 115 2.24 12.17 -8.46
CA GLY A 115 1.01 12.18 -9.27
C GLY A 115 -0.21 11.76 -8.45
N GLN A 116 -1.08 10.90 -9.01
CA GLN A 116 -2.20 10.36 -8.25
C GLN A 116 -1.76 9.54 -7.03
N MET A 117 -0.65 8.80 -7.08
CA MET A 117 -0.12 8.08 -5.91
C MET A 117 0.24 9.02 -4.76
N GLY A 118 0.55 10.29 -5.01
CA GLY A 118 0.81 11.28 -3.96
C GLY A 118 -0.44 11.88 -3.33
N ASP A 119 -1.62 11.62 -3.90
CA ASP A 119 -2.90 12.18 -3.47
C ASP A 119 -3.69 11.16 -2.62
N ILE A 120 -4.16 11.59 -1.44
CA ILE A 120 -4.84 10.70 -0.49
C ILE A 120 -6.18 10.20 -1.07
N ASP A 121 -6.90 11.04 -1.80
CA ASP A 121 -8.22 10.71 -2.33
C ASP A 121 -8.12 9.93 -3.64
N PHE A 122 -7.03 10.13 -4.39
CA PHE A 122 -6.88 9.58 -5.74
C PHE A 122 -5.81 8.51 -5.91
N SER A 123 -4.99 8.21 -4.89
CA SER A 123 -3.94 7.19 -4.99
C SER A 123 -4.38 5.82 -5.50
N PRO A 124 -5.60 5.30 -5.19
CA PRO A 124 -6.05 4.02 -5.74
C PRO A 124 -6.27 4.01 -7.27
N ASN A 125 -6.23 5.16 -7.94
CA ASN A 125 -6.28 5.24 -9.41
C ASN A 125 -5.02 4.65 -10.07
N ASP A 126 -3.87 4.69 -9.39
CA ASP A 126 -2.66 4.03 -9.89
C ASP A 126 -2.69 2.55 -9.49
N PRO A 127 -2.62 1.60 -10.44
CA PRO A 127 -2.58 0.18 -10.10
C PRO A 127 -1.41 -0.22 -9.19
N LEU A 128 -0.35 0.59 -9.12
CA LEU A 128 0.76 0.40 -8.18
C LEU A 128 0.32 0.48 -6.71
N PHE A 129 -0.75 1.23 -6.40
CA PHE A 129 -1.33 1.35 -5.06
C PHE A 129 -1.53 -0.02 -4.41
N TRP A 130 -2.17 -0.94 -5.12
CA TRP A 130 -2.53 -2.25 -4.59
C TRP A 130 -1.28 -3.08 -4.28
N MET A 131 -0.25 -3.00 -5.13
CA MET A 131 1.00 -3.72 -4.94
C MET A 131 1.83 -3.13 -3.78
N HIS A 132 1.85 -1.81 -3.63
CA HIS A 132 2.48 -1.12 -2.50
C HIS A 132 1.79 -1.51 -1.18
N HIS A 133 0.47 -1.39 -1.12
CA HIS A 133 -0.29 -1.73 0.08
C HIS A 133 -0.22 -3.21 0.43
N ALA A 134 -0.12 -4.11 -0.56
CA ALA A 134 0.15 -5.53 -0.31
C ALA A 134 1.52 -5.74 0.34
N PHE A 135 2.54 -4.96 -0.03
CA PHE A 135 3.86 -5.01 0.62
C PHE A 135 3.82 -4.51 2.06
N ILE A 136 3.13 -3.41 2.32
CA ILE A 136 2.91 -2.90 3.68
C ILE A 136 2.14 -3.92 4.54
N ASP A 137 1.12 -4.56 3.98
CA ASP A 137 0.37 -5.62 4.68
C ASP A 137 1.22 -6.86 4.95
N CYS A 138 2.12 -7.22 4.03
CA CYS A 138 3.08 -8.30 4.22
C CYS A 138 4.01 -8.04 5.41
N ILE A 139 4.55 -6.81 5.53
CA ILE A 139 5.39 -6.43 6.67
C ILE A 139 4.59 -6.45 7.98
N TRP A 140 3.35 -5.97 7.96
CA TRP A 140 2.46 -6.04 9.12
C TRP A 140 2.18 -7.48 9.56
N GLU A 141 1.92 -8.37 8.60
CA GLU A 141 1.70 -9.78 8.89
C GLU A 141 2.94 -10.46 9.45
N GLU A 142 4.13 -10.18 8.89
CA GLU A 142 5.39 -10.69 9.41
C GLU A 142 5.62 -10.27 10.87
N PHE A 143 5.37 -8.99 11.19
CA PHE A 143 5.40 -8.52 12.57
C PHE A 143 4.44 -9.30 13.48
N ARG A 144 3.18 -9.50 13.04
CA ARG A 144 2.17 -10.24 13.81
C ARG A 144 2.57 -11.69 14.05
N GLN A 145 3.13 -12.36 13.05
CA GLN A 145 3.63 -13.73 13.18
C GLN A 145 4.81 -13.81 14.16
N ASN A 146 5.70 -12.83 14.14
CA ASN A 146 6.82 -12.76 15.08
C ASN A 146 6.40 -12.40 16.52
N SER A 147 5.21 -11.82 16.67
CA SER A 147 4.70 -11.30 17.95
C SER A 147 3.66 -12.20 18.61
N GLN A 148 3.38 -13.40 18.08
CA GLN A 148 2.31 -14.30 18.57
C GLN A 148 2.41 -14.67 20.05
N THR A 149 3.63 -14.64 20.63
CA THR A 149 3.87 -14.92 22.05
C THR A 149 3.62 -13.71 22.96
N THR A 150 3.27 -12.57 22.37
CA THR A 150 2.99 -11.30 23.06
C THR A 150 1.58 -10.84 22.73
N ASN A 151 1.01 -9.98 23.57
CA ASN A 151 -0.30 -9.39 23.28
C ASN A 151 -0.27 -8.44 22.07
N LEU A 152 0.93 -8.04 21.60
CA LEU A 152 1.10 -7.10 20.48
C LEU A 152 0.54 -7.63 19.16
N ALA A 153 0.53 -8.96 18.96
CA ALA A 153 -0.03 -9.55 17.75
C ALA A 153 -1.51 -9.23 17.59
N THR A 154 -2.27 -9.11 18.69
CA THR A 154 -3.72 -8.86 18.67
C THR A 154 -4.11 -7.51 19.26
N GLU A 155 -3.13 -6.69 19.64
CA GLU A 155 -3.40 -5.37 20.19
C GLU A 155 -4.01 -4.48 19.11
N TYR A 156 -5.03 -3.72 19.48
CA TYR A 156 -5.68 -2.73 18.63
C TYR A 156 -5.71 -1.42 19.43
N PRO A 157 -5.48 -0.26 18.79
CA PRO A 157 -5.46 1.00 19.50
C PRO A 157 -6.84 1.22 20.13
N THR A 158 -6.86 1.59 21.40
CA THR A 158 -8.07 1.99 22.13
C THR A 158 -8.49 3.42 21.73
N ALA A 159 -8.48 3.69 20.42
CA ALA A 159 -8.86 4.96 19.86
C ALA A 159 -10.38 5.16 20.01
N PHE A 160 -10.79 6.40 20.30
CA PHE A 160 -12.20 6.77 20.37
C PHE A 160 -12.75 7.07 18.96
N GLY A 161 -14.06 6.83 18.75
CA GLY A 161 -14.74 7.19 17.50
C GLY A 161 -14.52 6.18 16.37
N GLN A 162 -14.29 6.66 15.14
CA GLN A 162 -14.26 5.82 13.94
C GLN A 162 -13.07 4.86 13.85
N HIS A 163 -12.05 5.04 14.68
CA HIS A 163 -10.87 4.17 14.73
C HIS A 163 -10.94 3.12 15.84
N HIS A 164 -12.03 3.09 16.61
CA HIS A 164 -12.24 2.09 17.66
C HIS A 164 -12.35 0.68 17.05
N PRO A 165 -11.82 -0.39 17.67
CA PRO A 165 -11.80 -1.73 17.09
C PRO A 165 -13.19 -2.25 16.67
N GLN A 166 -14.21 -2.01 17.49
CA GLN A 166 -15.59 -2.43 17.24
C GLN A 166 -16.39 -1.41 16.40
N ALA A 167 -15.79 -0.30 15.98
CA ALA A 167 -16.46 0.63 15.08
C ALA A 167 -16.56 0.01 13.67
N SER A 168 -17.65 0.35 12.96
CA SER A 168 -17.81 -0.03 11.56
C SER A 168 -16.71 0.60 10.70
N MET A 169 -16.06 -0.23 9.88
CA MET A 169 -15.06 0.22 8.93
C MET A 169 -15.74 0.88 7.74
N GLN A 170 -15.54 2.19 7.57
CA GLN A 170 -16.03 2.90 6.40
C GLN A 170 -15.10 2.64 5.19
N PRO A 171 -15.61 2.56 3.95
CA PRO A 171 -17.03 2.62 3.54
C PRO A 171 -17.75 1.26 3.56
N PHE A 172 -17.15 0.22 4.13
CA PHE A 172 -17.66 -1.16 4.13
C PHE A 172 -18.80 -1.42 5.13
N SER A 173 -19.31 -0.38 5.77
CA SER A 173 -20.39 -0.44 6.76
C SER A 173 -21.74 -0.86 6.15
N ASN A 174 -21.95 -0.62 4.87
CA ASN A 174 -23.20 -0.91 4.15
C ASN A 174 -23.20 -2.28 3.43
N LEU A 175 -22.17 -3.10 3.61
CA LEU A 175 -22.13 -4.45 3.04
C LEU A 175 -23.16 -5.36 3.72
N ALA A 176 -23.60 -6.42 3.03
CA ALA A 176 -24.53 -7.41 3.58
C ALA A 176 -24.00 -8.06 4.87
N SER A 177 -22.67 -8.16 5.00
CA SER A 177 -21.97 -8.42 6.24
C SER A 177 -21.08 -7.21 6.55
N PRO A 178 -21.52 -6.27 7.41
CA PRO A 178 -20.73 -5.10 7.76
C PRO A 178 -19.41 -5.48 8.41
N VAL A 179 -18.33 -4.82 7.99
CA VAL A 179 -16.99 -5.07 8.51
C VAL A 179 -16.68 -4.09 9.64
N GLN A 180 -16.13 -4.58 10.74
CA GLN A 180 -15.58 -3.78 11.84
C GLN A 180 -14.07 -3.59 11.65
N ASN A 181 -13.51 -2.56 12.29
CA ASN A 181 -12.08 -2.30 12.24
C ASN A 181 -11.24 -3.51 12.71
N ILE A 182 -11.72 -4.22 13.74
CA ILE A 182 -11.07 -5.41 14.30
C ILE A 182 -11.04 -6.61 13.35
N ASP A 183 -11.91 -6.67 12.34
CA ASP A 183 -11.94 -7.77 11.36
C ASP A 183 -10.73 -7.72 10.40
N GLY A 184 -9.99 -6.61 10.39
CA GLY A 184 -8.72 -6.47 9.68
C GLY A 184 -7.51 -6.97 10.47
N LEU A 185 -7.69 -7.61 11.63
CA LEU A 185 -6.60 -8.27 12.36
C LEU A 185 -6.28 -9.64 11.74
#